data_AF-A0A0P7ZD13-F1
#
_entry.id   AF-A0A0P7ZD13-F1
#
_cell.length_a   1.000
_cell.length_b   1.000
_cell.length_c   1.000
_cell.angle_alpha   90.00
_cell.angle_beta   90.00
_cell.angle_gamma   90.00
#
_symmetry.space_group_name_H-M   'P 1'
#
loop_
_entity.id
_entity.type
_entity.pdbx_description
1 polymer ?
#
loop_
_entity_poly.entity_id
_entity_poly.type
_entity_poly.pdbx_seq_one_letter_code
_entity_poly.pdbx_strand_id
1 'polypeptide(L)'
;MTTPPLSNTVRTFFEEFPEIAQQLSEQREKGNFSAGFTPSVVEVKFNGLTYIRYENGEITASRNCSEGYIPPFWEVCFDEEETALFVLGDNEVLLDRTGDMAHLDSLMEQCSFLDKSANQLLAINLPD
;
A
#
# COMPACT_ATOMS: atom_id res chain seq x y z
N MET A 1 -8.32 22.64 -1.11
CA MET A 1 -7.42 21.88 -2.00
C MET A 1 -8.33 21.08 -2.92
N THR A 2 -8.21 21.25 -4.23
CA THR A 2 -9.10 20.60 -5.21
C THR A 2 -8.53 19.22 -5.51
N THR A 3 -9.21 18.16 -5.10
CA THR A 3 -8.82 16.79 -5.45
C THR A 3 -8.78 16.68 -6.97
N PRO A 4 -7.67 16.23 -7.59
CA PRO A 4 -7.64 16.03 -9.03
C PRO A 4 -8.75 15.05 -9.44
N PRO A 5 -9.34 15.22 -10.64
CA PRO A 5 -10.40 14.32 -11.10
C PRO A 5 -9.85 12.89 -11.21
N LEU A 6 -10.62 11.93 -10.69
CA LEU A 6 -10.31 10.50 -10.79
C LEU A 6 -10.06 10.12 -12.25
N SER A 7 -8.96 9.38 -12.49
CA SER A 7 -8.61 8.90 -13.83
C SER A 7 -9.72 7.98 -14.38
N ASN A 8 -9.75 7.81 -15.70
CA ASN A 8 -10.68 6.86 -16.31
C ASN A 8 -10.44 5.43 -15.81
N THR A 9 -9.18 5.08 -15.50
CA THR A 9 -8.80 3.79 -14.92
C THR A 9 -9.50 3.57 -13.57
N VAL A 10 -9.50 4.58 -12.70
CA VAL A 10 -10.17 4.48 -11.39
C VAL A 10 -11.68 4.34 -11.52
N ARG A 11 -12.29 5.06 -12.47
CA ARG A 11 -13.73 4.94 -12.72
C ARG A 11 -14.10 3.53 -13.16
N THR A 12 -13.38 2.98 -14.13
CA THR A 12 -13.58 1.60 -14.59
C THR A 12 -13.33 0.61 -13.46
N PHE A 13 -12.28 0.81 -12.66
CA PHE A 13 -12.00 -0.03 -11.50
C PHE A 13 -13.15 -0.03 -10.48
N PHE A 14 -13.74 1.12 -10.16
CA PHE A 14 -14.88 1.17 -9.23
C PHE A 14 -16.20 0.67 -9.84
N GLU A 15 -16.34 0.67 -11.16
CA GLU A 15 -17.45 -0.01 -11.84
C GLU A 15 -17.32 -1.54 -11.73
N GLU A 16 -16.08 -2.06 -11.80
CA GLU A 16 -15.78 -3.48 -11.65
C GLU A 16 -15.83 -3.95 -10.19
N PHE A 17 -15.39 -3.10 -9.24
CA PHE A 17 -15.26 -3.40 -7.81
C PHE A 17 -15.98 -2.33 -6.95
N PRO A 18 -17.31 -2.26 -6.98
CA PRO A 18 -18.07 -1.25 -6.25
C PRO A 18 -17.91 -1.38 -4.72
N GLU A 19 -17.65 -2.58 -4.20
CA GLU A 19 -17.36 -2.82 -2.79
C GLU A 19 -16.07 -2.15 -2.33
N ILE A 20 -15.05 -2.09 -3.18
CA ILE A 20 -13.79 -1.40 -2.88
C ILE A 20 -14.05 0.12 -2.85
N ALA A 21 -14.86 0.65 -3.77
CA ALA A 21 -15.23 2.07 -3.75
C ALA A 21 -15.92 2.45 -2.43
N GLN A 22 -16.84 1.60 -1.94
CA GLN A 22 -17.51 1.79 -0.66
C GLN A 22 -16.51 1.71 0.51
N GLN A 23 -15.68 0.66 0.57
CA GLN A 23 -14.64 0.49 1.59
C GLN A 23 -13.74 1.74 1.67
N LEU A 24 -13.22 2.22 0.53
CA LEU A 24 -12.34 3.39 0.51
C LEU A 24 -13.05 4.68 0.96
N SER A 25 -14.35 4.81 0.69
CA SER A 25 -15.16 5.91 1.22
C SER A 25 -15.26 5.84 2.74
N GLU A 26 -15.61 4.67 3.29
CA GLU A 26 -15.74 4.45 4.73
C GLU A 26 -14.41 4.68 5.46
N GLN A 27 -13.30 4.20 4.92
CA GLN A 27 -11.97 4.40 5.51
C GLN A 27 -11.52 5.86 5.41
N ARG A 28 -11.91 6.60 4.36
CA ARG A 28 -11.62 8.03 4.23
C ARG A 28 -12.36 8.86 5.29
N GLU A 29 -13.58 8.48 5.64
CA GLU A 29 -14.37 9.16 6.68
C GLU A 29 -13.74 9.04 8.07
N LYS A 30 -12.96 7.99 8.32
CA LYS A 30 -12.21 7.82 9.57
C LYS A 30 -11.02 8.79 9.71
N GLY A 31 -10.60 9.43 8.62
CA GLY A 31 -9.46 10.35 8.61
C GLY A 31 -8.10 9.66 8.73
N ASN A 32 -7.05 10.46 8.90
CA ASN A 32 -5.68 9.99 8.99
C ASN A 32 -5.37 9.35 10.35
N PHE A 33 -4.40 8.43 10.36
CA PHE A 33 -3.85 7.94 11.63
C PHE A 33 -3.07 9.05 12.33
N SER A 34 -3.15 9.09 13.66
CA SER A 34 -2.40 10.06 14.45
C SER A 34 -0.89 9.80 14.37
N ALA A 35 -0.07 10.83 14.55
CA ALA A 35 1.39 10.71 14.50
C ALA A 35 2.00 9.70 15.49
N GLY A 36 1.35 9.46 16.63
CA GLY A 36 1.76 8.48 17.63
C GLY A 36 1.14 7.09 17.46
N PHE A 37 0.34 6.86 16.42
CA PHE A 37 -0.27 5.57 16.16
C PHE A 37 0.80 4.55 15.76
N THR A 38 0.82 3.42 16.45
CA THR A 38 1.72 2.30 16.15
C THR A 38 0.86 1.05 15.97
N PRO A 39 0.73 0.51 14.75
CA PRO A 39 -0.07 -0.68 14.52
C PRO A 39 0.61 -1.90 15.17
N SER A 40 -0.19 -2.80 15.71
CA SER A 40 0.30 -4.08 16.24
C SER A 40 0.43 -5.12 15.12
N VAL A 41 -0.44 -5.02 14.13
CA VAL A 41 -0.43 -5.83 12.91
C VAL A 41 -0.36 -4.93 11.68
N VAL A 42 0.52 -5.26 10.74
CA VAL A 42 0.56 -4.66 9.41
C VAL A 42 0.47 -5.74 8.36
N GLU A 43 -0.53 -5.63 7.49
CA GLU A 43 -0.72 -6.52 6.37
C GLU A 43 -0.53 -5.77 5.06
N VAL A 44 0.13 -6.41 4.10
CA VAL A 44 0.09 -5.97 2.72
C VAL A 44 -0.64 -7.00 1.90
N LYS A 45 -1.70 -6.54 1.24
CA LYS A 45 -2.63 -7.38 0.49
C LYS A 45 -2.56 -7.04 -0.98
N PHE A 46 -2.47 -8.06 -1.82
CA PHE A 46 -2.64 -7.92 -3.27
C PHE A 46 -3.93 -8.62 -3.65
N ASN A 47 -4.81 -7.90 -4.36
CA ASN A 47 -6.14 -8.40 -4.71
C ASN A 47 -6.89 -9.02 -3.52
N GLY A 48 -6.83 -8.39 -2.34
CA GLY A 48 -7.48 -8.84 -1.11
C GLY A 48 -6.83 -10.04 -0.39
N LEU A 49 -5.72 -10.59 -0.91
CA LEU A 49 -4.99 -11.69 -0.27
C LEU A 49 -3.81 -11.15 0.52
N THR A 50 -3.63 -11.56 1.78
CA THR A 50 -2.45 -11.22 2.59
C THR A 50 -1.19 -11.86 1.99
N TYR A 51 -0.27 -11.02 1.52
CA TYR A 51 1.04 -11.41 1.00
C TYR A 51 2.11 -11.31 2.07
N ILE A 52 2.09 -10.24 2.85
CA ILE A 52 2.97 -10.05 3.99
C ILE A 52 2.10 -9.72 5.19
N ARG A 53 2.38 -10.37 6.32
CA ARG A 53 1.84 -9.99 7.62
C ARG A 53 3.00 -9.81 8.58
N TYR A 54 3.06 -8.64 9.16
CA TYR A 54 3.94 -8.28 10.25
C TYR A 54 3.11 -8.14 11.51
N GLU A 55 3.53 -8.75 12.60
CA GLU A 55 2.81 -8.75 13.86
C GLU A 55 3.83 -8.73 14.99
N ASN A 56 3.69 -7.76 15.90
CA ASN A 56 4.54 -7.60 17.09
C ASN A 56 6.06 -7.58 16.83
N GLY A 57 6.51 -7.05 15.69
CA GLY A 57 7.94 -6.99 15.40
C GLY A 57 8.45 -8.07 14.45
N GLU A 58 7.60 -9.03 14.04
CA GLU A 58 8.03 -10.19 13.27
C GLU A 58 7.12 -10.45 12.07
N ILE A 59 7.69 -10.98 10.98
CA ILE A 59 6.92 -11.44 9.82
C ILE A 59 6.28 -12.79 10.17
N THR A 60 4.96 -12.82 10.33
CA THR A 60 4.20 -14.04 10.66
C THR A 60 3.63 -14.73 9.42
N ALA A 61 3.49 -14.01 8.30
CA ALA A 61 3.17 -14.59 7.00
C ALA A 61 3.92 -13.89 5.87
N SER A 62 4.41 -14.67 4.91
CA SER A 62 5.02 -14.16 3.69
C SER A 62 4.73 -15.09 2.51
N ARG A 63 4.34 -14.52 1.37
CA ARG A 63 4.14 -15.22 0.10
C ARG A 63 5.13 -14.68 -0.92
N ASN A 64 5.72 -15.59 -1.70
CA ASN A 64 6.58 -15.20 -2.80
C ASN A 64 5.74 -14.77 -4.02
N CYS A 65 6.11 -13.66 -4.63
CA CYS A 65 5.64 -13.26 -5.95
C CYS A 65 6.61 -13.77 -7.02
N SER A 66 6.11 -13.92 -8.25
CA SER A 66 7.00 -14.05 -9.41
C SER A 66 7.77 -12.75 -9.61
N GLU A 67 9.00 -12.87 -10.10
CA GLU A 67 9.82 -11.71 -10.43
C GLU A 67 9.13 -10.86 -11.49
N GLY A 68 9.05 -9.55 -11.26
CA GLY A 68 8.36 -8.60 -12.14
C GLY A 68 6.82 -8.64 -12.05
N TYR A 69 6.24 -9.39 -11.10
CA TYR A 69 4.80 -9.33 -10.86
C TYR A 69 4.40 -7.95 -10.32
N ILE A 70 3.47 -7.31 -11.02
CA ILE A 70 2.84 -6.06 -10.61
C ILE A 70 1.37 -6.39 -10.31
N PRO A 71 0.91 -6.24 -9.06
CA PRO A 71 -0.48 -6.49 -8.74
C PRO A 71 -1.37 -5.42 -9.40
N PRO A 72 -2.58 -5.78 -9.90
CA PRO A 72 -3.55 -4.80 -10.41
C PRO A 72 -3.90 -3.72 -9.38
N PHE A 73 -3.93 -4.07 -8.11
CA PHE A 73 -4.00 -3.15 -6.98
C PHE A 73 -3.43 -3.81 -5.73
N TRP A 74 -3.03 -2.98 -4.78
CA TRP A 74 -2.54 -3.42 -3.48
C TRP A 74 -2.94 -2.47 -2.37
N GLU A 75 -2.99 -2.98 -1.15
CA GLU A 75 -3.31 -2.20 0.03
C GLU A 75 -2.43 -2.56 1.21
N VAL A 76 -2.28 -1.60 2.12
CA VAL A 76 -1.72 -1.80 3.46
C VAL A 76 -2.88 -1.71 4.45
N CYS A 77 -3.06 -2.73 5.27
CA CYS A 77 -4.02 -2.73 6.37
C CYS A 77 -3.26 -2.70 7.70
N PHE A 78 -3.75 -1.89 8.63
CA PHE A 78 -3.33 -1.91 10.02
C PHE A 78 -4.39 -2.61 10.85
N ASP A 79 -3.94 -3.40 11.84
CA ASP A 79 -4.80 -4.07 12.81
C ASP A 79 -6.00 -4.77 12.14
N GLU A 80 -5.70 -5.48 11.04
CA GLU A 80 -6.57 -6.35 10.22
C GLU A 80 -7.62 -5.64 9.33
N GLU A 81 -8.35 -4.65 9.86
CA GLU A 81 -9.52 -4.06 9.18
C GLU A 81 -9.33 -2.61 8.72
N GLU A 82 -8.25 -1.95 9.14
CA GLU A 82 -8.03 -0.54 8.83
C GLU A 82 -7.13 -0.39 7.61
N THR A 83 -7.73 -0.30 6.41
CA THR A 83 -6.96 0.07 5.20
C THR A 83 -6.36 1.46 5.38
N ALA A 84 -5.04 1.50 5.35
CA ALA A 84 -4.24 2.69 5.56
C ALA A 84 -3.74 3.31 4.25
N LEU A 85 -3.40 2.46 3.28
CA LEU A 85 -2.93 2.85 1.96
C LEU A 85 -3.60 1.92 0.93
N PHE A 86 -4.08 2.48 -0.17
CA PHE A 86 -4.61 1.71 -1.30
C PHE A 86 -4.08 2.30 -2.60
N VAL A 87 -3.47 1.46 -3.43
CA VAL A 87 -2.84 1.85 -4.68
C VAL A 87 -3.36 0.98 -5.82
N LEU A 88 -3.77 1.64 -6.89
CA LEU A 88 -4.21 1.03 -8.14
C LEU A 88 -3.07 1.03 -9.16
N GLY A 89 -2.85 -0.13 -9.79
CA GLY A 89 -1.82 -0.35 -10.80
C GLY A 89 -0.43 -0.01 -10.29
N ASP A 90 0.36 0.63 -11.16
CA ASP A 90 1.76 0.92 -10.87
C ASP A 90 1.95 1.91 -9.72
N ASN A 91 1.11 2.96 -9.57
CA ASN A 91 1.32 4.02 -8.57
C ASN A 91 0.11 4.95 -8.33
N GLU A 92 -1.11 4.63 -8.76
CA GLU A 92 -2.25 5.54 -8.56
C GLU A 92 -2.82 5.37 -7.14
N VAL A 93 -2.45 6.26 -6.22
CA VAL A 93 -2.91 6.24 -4.82
C VAL A 93 -4.38 6.65 -4.73
N LEU A 94 -5.25 5.73 -4.30
CA LEU A 94 -6.69 5.99 -4.13
C LEU A 94 -7.04 6.36 -2.69
N LEU A 95 -6.26 5.90 -1.72
CA LEU A 95 -6.38 6.23 -0.31
C LEU A 95 -4.99 6.27 0.30
N ASP A 96 -4.71 7.33 1.06
CA ASP A 96 -3.54 7.41 1.93
C ASP A 96 -3.96 8.11 3.23
N ARG A 97 -3.98 7.35 4.32
CA ARG A 97 -4.29 7.80 5.68
C ARG A 97 -3.03 7.89 6.55
N THR A 98 -1.87 7.61 5.96
CA THR A 98 -0.59 7.45 6.65
C THR A 98 0.25 8.73 6.68
N GLY A 99 -0.15 9.77 5.94
CA GLY A 99 0.64 11.00 5.78
C GLY A 99 1.02 11.75 7.06
N ASP A 100 0.33 11.51 8.18
CA ASP A 100 0.65 12.11 9.48
C ASP A 100 1.46 11.17 10.40
N MET A 101 1.76 9.94 9.98
CA MET A 101 2.51 8.96 10.78
C MET A 101 4.00 9.27 10.78
N ALA A 102 4.59 9.38 11.97
CA ALA A 102 6.02 9.71 12.12
C ALA A 102 6.97 8.54 11.79
N HIS A 103 6.47 7.30 11.74
CA HIS A 103 7.29 6.09 11.67
C HIS A 103 6.93 5.14 10.52
N LEU A 104 6.17 5.60 9.51
CA LEU A 104 5.75 4.76 8.40
C LEU A 104 6.94 4.21 7.60
N ASP A 105 7.92 5.07 7.28
CA ASP A 105 9.09 4.67 6.48
C ASP A 105 9.88 3.54 7.17
N SER A 106 10.11 3.67 8.48
CA SER A 106 10.80 2.64 9.26
C SER A 106 10.00 1.34 9.33
N LEU A 107 8.67 1.42 9.37
CA LEU A 107 7.80 0.24 9.37
C LEU A 107 7.78 -0.46 8.01
N MET A 108 7.81 0.31 6.91
CA MET A 108 7.90 -0.23 5.55
C MET A 108 9.28 -0.83 5.25
N GLU A 109 10.35 -0.23 5.77
CA GLU A 109 11.71 -0.78 5.73
C GLU A 109 11.82 -2.11 6.47
N GLN A 110 11.24 -2.21 7.69
CA GLN A 110 11.18 -3.46 8.45
C GLN A 110 10.41 -4.55 7.71
N CYS A 111 9.37 -4.17 6.96
CA CYS A 111 8.61 -5.10 6.13
C CYS A 111 9.33 -5.52 4.83
N SER A 112 10.56 -5.05 4.58
CA SER A 112 11.39 -5.43 3.42
C SER A 112 10.71 -5.20 2.05
N PHE A 113 9.89 -4.16 1.91
CA PHE A 113 9.24 -3.84 0.63
C PHE A 113 10.19 -3.24 -0.43
N LEU A 114 11.31 -2.64 0.00
CA LEU A 114 12.15 -1.81 -0.88
C LEU A 114 13.49 -2.43 -1.28
N ASP A 115 13.90 -3.56 -0.71
CA ASP A 115 15.31 -3.98 -0.81
C ASP A 115 15.63 -5.02 -1.90
N LYS A 116 14.76 -5.20 -2.91
CA LYS A 116 15.11 -6.05 -4.08
C LYS A 116 14.81 -5.52 -5.48
N SER A 117 14.24 -4.32 -5.66
CA SER A 117 13.97 -3.83 -7.03
C SER A 117 14.03 -2.32 -7.24
N ALA A 118 14.52 -1.53 -6.28
CA ALA A 118 14.81 -0.10 -6.52
C ALA A 118 16.27 0.17 -6.94
N ASN A 119 17.21 -0.75 -6.68
CA ASN A 119 18.65 -0.57 -6.95
C ASN A 119 19.16 -1.18 -8.27
N GLN A 120 18.29 -1.75 -9.13
CA GLN A 120 18.70 -2.24 -10.46
C GLN A 120 18.30 -1.33 -11.64
N LEU A 121 17.65 -0.19 -11.39
CA LEU A 121 17.39 0.82 -12.44
C LEU A 121 18.44 1.95 -12.49
N LEU A 122 19.51 1.88 -11.67
CA LEU A 122 20.67 2.77 -11.74
C LEU A 122 21.94 1.97 -12.06
N ALA A 123 22.03 1.40 -13.26
CA ALA A 123 23.28 0.79 -13.71
C ALA A 123 23.57 0.96 -15.20
N ILE A 124 23.42 2.16 -15.79
CA ILE A 124 24.03 2.50 -17.09
C ILE A 124 24.04 4.05 -17.24
N ASN A 125 25.11 4.82 -17.06
CA ASN A 125 26.40 4.83 -17.75
C ASN A 125 27.37 5.77 -17.00
N LEU A 126 28.58 5.32 -16.67
CA LEU A 126 29.77 6.18 -16.64
C LEU A 126 30.84 5.49 -17.47
N PRO A 127 31.31 6.06 -18.60
CA PRO A 127 32.54 5.61 -19.23
C PRO A 127 33.77 6.16 -18.48
N ASP A 128 34.84 5.36 -18.52
CA ASP A 128 36.17 5.58 -17.94
C ASP A 128 36.79 6.98 -18.17
#